data_AF-A0A2A4S0Y5-F1
#
_entry.id   AF-A0A2A4S0Y5-F1
#
_cell.length_a   1.000
_cell.length_b   1.000
_cell.length_c   1.000
_cell.angle_alpha   90.00
_cell.angle_beta   90.00
_cell.angle_gamma   90.00
#
_symmetry.space_group_name_H-M   'P 1'
#
loop_
_entity.id
_entity.type
_entity.pdbx_description
1 polymer ?
#
loop_
_entity_poly.entity_id
_entity_poly.type
_entity_poly.pdbx_seq_one_letter_code
_entity_poly.pdbx_strand_id
1 'polypeptide(L)'
;MKLLSKISMLFVLLTTIMLSSVSTAVFAADDEVDVNSAHAVLAPFIEKEVVLGDAVMIEDKQKHEVLFYMGVLLLILIVTTAVIGLRMALFGKKLFVQHMISAGFTVFLAFAHAVTAIVWFFPFTL
;
A
#
# COMPACT_ATOMS: atom_id res chain seq x y z
N MET A 1 12.07 -7.67 32.37
CA MET A 1 11.10 -6.66 31.86
C MET A 1 11.73 -5.41 31.22
N LYS A 2 12.92 -4.94 31.63
CA LYS A 2 13.55 -3.72 31.07
C LYS A 2 14.06 -3.86 29.62
N LEU A 3 14.42 -5.07 29.19
CA LEU A 3 14.98 -5.32 27.85
C LEU A 3 13.90 -5.31 26.74
N LEU A 4 12.74 -5.89 27.01
CA LEU A 4 11.59 -5.90 26.11
C LEU A 4 11.03 -4.49 25.85
N SER A 5 11.06 -3.63 26.87
CA SER A 5 10.68 -2.22 26.73
C SER A 5 11.63 -1.45 25.80
N LYS A 6 12.95 -1.69 25.92
CA LYS A 6 13.96 -1.06 25.05
C LYS A 6 13.82 -1.49 23.60
N ILE A 7 13.53 -2.76 23.33
CA ILE A 7 13.34 -3.28 21.97
C ILE A 7 12.06 -2.72 21.34
N SER A 8 10.96 -2.64 22.12
CA SER A 8 9.72 -2.01 21.67
C SER A 8 9.90 -0.51 21.38
N MET A 9 10.69 0.19 22.19
CA MET A 9 10.96 1.62 22.01
C MET A 9 11.88 1.89 20.81
N LEU A 10 12.84 1.00 20.55
CA LEU A 10 13.69 1.04 19.35
C LEU A 10 12.89 0.85 18.07
N PHE A 11 11.91 -0.06 18.08
CA PHE A 11 11.04 -0.32 16.93
C PHE A 11 10.14 0.88 16.62
N VAL A 12 9.57 1.51 17.66
CA VAL A 12 8.76 2.73 17.52
C VAL A 12 9.59 3.91 17.00
N LEU A 13 10.83 4.07 17.47
CA LEU A 13 11.75 5.12 17.01
C LEU A 13 12.18 4.91 15.54
N LEU A 14 12.34 3.66 15.11
CA LEU A 14 12.70 3.35 13.73
C LEU A 14 11.55 3.65 12.76
N THR A 15 10.30 3.42 13.18
CA THR A 15 9.11 3.69 12.35
C THR A 15 8.80 5.18 12.17
N THR A 16 9.16 6.04 13.14
CA THR A 16 8.92 7.49 13.03
C THR A 16 9.92 8.20 12.12
N ILE A 17 11.15 7.69 12.00
CA ILE A 17 12.18 8.27 11.13
C ILE A 17 11.81 8.07 9.64
N MET A 18 11.24 6.92 9.28
CA MET A 18 10.85 6.59 7.90
C MET A 18 9.63 7.38 7.39
N LEU A 19 8.83 7.98 8.28
CA LEU A 19 7.62 8.72 7.89
C LEU A 19 7.90 10.20 7.53
N SER A 20 9.13 10.67 7.74
CA SER A 20 9.50 12.09 7.52
C SER A 20 9.92 12.44 6.08
N SER A 21 9.90 11.47 5.15
CA SER A 21 10.37 11.65 3.76
C SER A 21 9.27 11.96 2.72
N VAL A 22 8.08 12.38 3.13
CA VAL A 22 7.03 12.79 2.18
C VAL A 22 7.33 14.21 1.67
N SER A 23 7.98 14.30 0.51
CA SER A 23 8.14 15.53 -0.26
C SER A 23 6.81 15.97 -0.90
N THR A 24 6.40 17.20 -0.64
CA THR A 24 5.29 17.89 -1.32
C THR A 24 5.72 18.31 -2.73
N ALA A 25 5.14 17.72 -3.77
CA ALA A 25 5.26 18.22 -5.13
C ALA A 25 4.26 19.36 -5.36
N VAL A 26 4.78 20.58 -5.51
CA VAL A 26 4.05 21.75 -6.03
C VAL A 26 3.97 21.60 -7.54
N PHE A 27 2.76 21.60 -8.11
CA PHE A 27 2.55 21.81 -9.54
C PHE A 27 2.10 23.24 -9.77
N ALA A 28 2.96 24.01 -10.43
CA ALA A 28 2.62 25.26 -11.06
C ALA A 28 2.72 25.05 -12.57
N ALA A 29 1.64 25.36 -13.29
CA ALA A 29 1.70 25.77 -14.70
C ALA A 29 0.34 26.38 -15.06
N ASP A 30 0.37 27.67 -15.35
CA ASP A 30 -0.64 28.43 -16.08
C ASP A 30 -0.08 28.60 -17.49
N ASP A 31 -0.83 28.24 -18.55
CA ASP A 31 -0.77 28.97 -19.82
C ASP A 31 -1.90 28.58 -20.80
N GLU A 32 -2.22 29.55 -21.67
CA GLU A 32 -3.39 29.67 -22.53
C GLU A 32 -3.62 28.56 -23.59
N VAL A 33 -4.90 28.36 -23.95
CA VAL A 33 -5.38 27.28 -24.83
C VAL A 33 -5.56 27.77 -26.28
N ASP A 34 -4.69 27.33 -27.20
CA ASP A 34 -4.86 27.43 -28.66
C ASP A 34 -5.57 26.18 -29.23
N VAL A 35 -6.76 26.37 -29.81
CA VAL A 35 -7.71 25.30 -30.18
C VAL A 35 -7.27 24.50 -31.41
N ASN A 36 -6.32 25.00 -32.22
CA ASN A 36 -5.76 24.23 -33.36
C ASN A 36 -4.62 23.28 -32.94
N SER A 37 -3.95 23.55 -31.83
CA SER A 37 -2.97 22.63 -31.24
C SER A 37 -3.65 21.41 -30.59
N ALA A 38 -4.89 21.54 -30.16
CA ALA A 38 -5.62 20.49 -29.44
C ALA A 38 -5.70 19.18 -30.24
N HIS A 39 -5.91 19.24 -31.56
CA HIS A 39 -6.01 18.03 -32.37
C HIS A 39 -4.65 17.37 -32.66
N ALA A 40 -3.58 18.16 -32.75
CA ALA A 40 -2.20 17.68 -32.97
C ALA A 40 -1.58 17.13 -31.67
N VAL A 41 -2.00 17.63 -30.52
CA VAL A 41 -1.57 17.15 -29.19
C VAL A 41 -2.30 15.86 -28.82
N LEU A 42 -3.53 15.60 -29.30
CA LEU A 42 -4.26 14.35 -29.05
C LEU A 42 -3.73 13.14 -29.84
N ALA A 43 -3.12 13.36 -31.01
CA ALA A 43 -2.56 12.30 -31.85
C ALA A 43 -1.50 11.41 -31.14
N PRO A 44 -0.50 11.95 -30.42
CA PRO A 44 0.46 11.13 -29.68
C PRO A 44 -0.13 10.44 -28.44
N PHE A 45 -1.30 10.86 -27.94
CA PHE A 45 -1.99 10.16 -26.86
C PHE A 45 -2.81 8.97 -27.36
N ILE A 46 -3.40 9.06 -28.55
CA ILE A 46 -4.10 7.94 -29.22
C ILE A 46 -3.12 6.83 -29.61
N GLU A 47 -1.93 7.21 -30.11
CA GLU A 47 -0.90 6.22 -30.49
C GLU A 47 -0.25 5.54 -29.26
N LYS A 48 -0.30 6.19 -28.08
CA LYS A 48 0.17 5.64 -26.81
C LYS A 48 -0.85 4.73 -26.10
N GLU A 49 -2.12 4.76 -26.52
CA GLU A 49 -3.19 3.94 -25.92
C GLU A 49 -3.20 2.48 -26.44
N VAL A 50 -2.55 2.21 -27.59
CA VAL A 50 -2.38 0.85 -28.16
C VAL A 50 -0.95 0.32 -27.94
N VAL A 51 -0.23 0.86 -26.97
CA VAL A 51 0.91 0.16 -26.36
C VAL A 51 0.46 -0.14 -24.95
N LEU A 52 -0.07 -1.36 -24.75
CA LEU A 52 -0.36 -1.92 -23.43
C LEU A 52 0.78 -1.53 -22.51
N GLY A 53 0.52 -0.56 -21.62
CA GLY A 53 1.57 0.27 -21.04
C GLY A 53 2.68 -0.56 -20.41
N ASP A 54 3.91 -0.05 -20.39
CA ASP A 54 5.07 -0.69 -19.74
C ASP A 54 4.80 -1.17 -18.29
N ALA A 55 3.73 -0.69 -17.64
CA ALA A 55 3.20 -1.22 -16.38
C ALA A 55 2.71 -2.69 -16.45
N VAL A 56 2.32 -3.19 -17.63
CA VAL A 56 1.95 -4.59 -17.90
C VAL A 56 3.20 -5.45 -18.15
N MET A 57 4.25 -4.85 -18.73
CA MET A 57 5.54 -5.47 -19.06
C MET A 57 6.51 -5.58 -17.87
N ILE A 58 6.01 -5.48 -16.64
CA ILE A 58 6.78 -5.90 -15.47
C ILE A 58 6.84 -7.44 -15.48
N GLU A 59 8.05 -7.99 -15.36
CA GLU A 59 8.29 -9.43 -15.28
C GLU A 59 7.36 -10.04 -14.23
N ASP A 60 6.54 -11.03 -14.61
CA ASP A 60 5.51 -11.59 -13.73
C ASP A 60 6.09 -12.11 -12.40
N LYS A 61 7.37 -12.50 -12.41
CA LYS A 61 8.14 -12.85 -11.22
C LYS A 61 8.16 -11.73 -10.18
N GLN A 62 8.34 -10.48 -10.59
CA GLN A 62 8.37 -9.32 -9.68
C GLN A 62 6.99 -9.03 -9.09
N LYS A 63 5.91 -9.15 -9.89
CA LYS A 63 4.53 -8.96 -9.42
C LYS A 63 4.18 -9.98 -8.32
N HIS A 64 4.53 -11.25 -8.53
CA HIS A 64 4.32 -12.31 -7.54
C HIS A 64 5.15 -12.09 -6.29
N GLU A 65 6.40 -11.66 -6.42
CA GLU A 65 7.29 -11.41 -5.29
C GLU A 65 6.77 -10.26 -4.40
N VAL A 66 6.31 -9.16 -5.00
CA VAL A 66 5.69 -8.05 -4.27
C VAL A 66 4.40 -8.50 -3.58
N LEU A 67 3.54 -9.25 -4.29
CA LEU A 67 2.31 -9.75 -3.70
C LEU A 67 2.60 -10.70 -2.53
N PHE A 68 3.63 -11.54 -2.65
CA PHE A 68 4.07 -12.46 -1.60
C PHE A 68 4.54 -11.70 -0.35
N TYR A 69 5.42 -10.70 -0.49
CA TYR A 69 5.87 -9.90 0.67
C TYR A 69 4.73 -9.13 1.33
N MET A 70 3.79 -8.56 0.55
CA MET A 70 2.59 -7.93 1.12
C MET A 70 1.72 -8.94 1.87
N GLY A 71 1.55 -10.15 1.33
CA GLY A 71 0.81 -11.23 1.98
C GLY A 71 1.46 -11.72 3.28
N VAL A 72 2.80 -11.82 3.31
CA VAL A 72 3.55 -12.16 4.53
C VAL A 72 3.36 -11.08 5.61
N LEU A 73 3.41 -9.80 5.23
CA LEU A 73 3.16 -8.70 6.16
C LEU A 73 1.74 -8.76 6.73
N LEU A 74 0.75 -9.06 5.88
CA LEU A 74 -0.65 -9.26 6.26
C LEU A 74 -0.79 -10.44 7.25
N LEU A 75 -0.12 -11.56 7.00
CA LEU A 75 -0.13 -12.72 7.89
C LEU A 75 0.42 -12.37 9.29
N ILE A 76 1.54 -11.66 9.37
CA ILE A 76 2.15 -11.22 10.63
C ILE A 76 1.17 -10.31 11.41
N LEU A 77 0.53 -9.37 10.71
CA LEU A 77 -0.47 -8.46 11.28
C LEU A 77 -1.70 -9.21 11.81
N ILE A 78 -2.23 -10.18 11.06
CA ILE A 78 -3.35 -11.02 11.49
C ILE A 78 -2.99 -11.78 12.76
N VAL A 79 -1.84 -12.48 12.76
CA VAL A 79 -1.42 -13.29 13.92
C VAL A 79 -1.24 -12.40 15.16
N THR A 80 -0.63 -11.23 14.99
CA THR A 80 -0.45 -10.26 16.08
C THR A 80 -1.80 -9.76 16.62
N THR A 81 -2.70 -9.36 15.72
CA THR A 81 -4.05 -8.86 16.06
C THR A 81 -4.87 -9.95 16.76
N ALA A 82 -4.78 -11.19 16.30
CA ALA A 82 -5.44 -12.35 16.88
C ALA A 82 -4.91 -12.67 18.29
N VAL A 83 -3.59 -12.64 18.50
CA VAL A 83 -2.99 -12.85 19.83
C VAL A 83 -3.42 -11.75 20.80
N ILE A 84 -3.47 -10.49 20.36
CA ILE A 84 -3.96 -9.38 21.20
C ILE A 84 -5.45 -9.57 21.50
N GLY A 85 -6.27 -9.91 20.49
CA GLY A 85 -7.70 -10.19 20.66
C GLY A 85 -7.95 -11.34 21.64
N LEU A 86 -7.21 -12.42 21.51
CA LEU A 86 -7.29 -13.58 22.41
C LEU A 86 -6.89 -13.22 23.83
N ARG A 87 -5.84 -12.40 24.01
CA ARG A 87 -5.43 -11.91 25.33
C ARG A 87 -6.49 -11.01 25.96
N MET A 88 -7.23 -10.24 25.18
CA MET A 88 -8.34 -9.44 25.71
C MET A 88 -9.52 -10.32 26.14
N ALA A 89 -9.88 -11.32 25.32
CA ALA A 89 -10.96 -12.25 25.61
C ALA A 89 -10.71 -13.09 26.86
N LEU A 90 -9.45 -13.54 27.08
CA LEU A 90 -9.10 -14.41 28.20
C LEU A 90 -8.69 -13.66 29.48
N PHE A 91 -7.99 -12.53 29.37
CA PHE A 91 -7.43 -11.83 30.55
C PHE A 91 -8.14 -10.52 30.90
N GLY A 92 -9.17 -10.11 30.14
CA GLY A 92 -9.96 -8.90 30.42
C GLY A 92 -9.17 -7.59 30.42
N LYS A 93 -7.92 -7.60 29.92
CA LYS A 93 -7.05 -6.40 29.90
C LYS A 93 -7.51 -5.43 28.82
N LYS A 94 -7.50 -4.13 29.13
CA LYS A 94 -7.85 -3.02 28.22
C LYS A 94 -6.77 -2.77 27.15
N LEU A 95 -6.50 -3.78 26.30
CA LEU A 95 -5.69 -3.61 25.09
C LEU A 95 -6.56 -3.24 23.88
N PHE A 96 -7.79 -2.79 24.13
CA PHE A 96 -8.82 -2.54 23.13
C PHE A 96 -8.34 -1.58 22.04
N VAL A 97 -7.72 -0.46 22.41
CA VAL A 97 -7.21 0.53 21.46
C VAL A 97 -6.12 -0.06 20.56
N GLN A 98 -5.19 -0.82 21.14
CA GLN A 98 -4.10 -1.44 20.39
C GLN A 98 -4.60 -2.53 19.43
N HIS A 99 -5.60 -3.32 19.86
CA HIS A 99 -6.28 -4.27 18.98
C HIS A 99 -7.01 -3.57 17.84
N MET A 100 -7.77 -2.51 18.15
CA MET A 100 -8.60 -1.79 17.18
C MET A 100 -7.76 -1.15 16.07
N ILE A 101 -6.62 -0.55 16.42
CA ILE A 101 -5.67 0.01 15.45
C ILE A 101 -5.05 -1.11 14.61
N SER A 102 -4.60 -2.20 15.22
CA SER A 102 -4.01 -3.33 14.50
C SER A 102 -5.01 -4.01 13.55
N ALA A 103 -6.27 -4.14 13.97
CA ALA A 103 -7.34 -4.69 13.16
C ALA A 103 -7.64 -3.78 11.95
N GLY A 104 -7.72 -2.47 12.16
CA GLY A 104 -7.90 -1.51 11.07
C GLY A 104 -6.79 -1.59 10.02
N PHE A 105 -5.52 -1.64 10.46
CA PHE A 105 -4.38 -1.75 9.55
C PHE A 105 -4.37 -3.07 8.78
N THR A 106 -4.77 -4.17 9.46
CA THR A 106 -4.90 -5.49 8.84
C THR A 106 -5.95 -5.50 7.74
N VAL A 107 -7.13 -4.91 8.00
CA VAL A 107 -8.23 -4.84 7.02
C VAL A 107 -7.85 -3.97 5.83
N PHE A 108 -7.23 -2.81 6.08
CA PHE A 108 -6.75 -1.91 5.01
C PHE A 108 -5.71 -2.61 4.12
N LEU A 109 -4.70 -3.25 4.73
CA LEU A 109 -3.67 -3.97 3.98
C LEU A 109 -4.23 -5.16 3.21
N ALA A 110 -5.20 -5.88 3.80
CA ALA A 110 -5.90 -6.97 3.12
C ALA A 110 -6.70 -6.49 1.91
N PHE A 111 -7.35 -5.33 2.02
CA PHE A 111 -8.04 -4.72 0.90
C PHE A 111 -7.07 -4.31 -0.21
N ALA A 112 -5.99 -3.60 0.14
CA ALA A 112 -4.95 -3.22 -0.82
C ALA A 112 -4.34 -4.45 -1.52
N HIS A 113 -3.99 -5.49 -0.75
CA HIS A 113 -3.46 -6.75 -1.26
C HIS A 113 -4.44 -7.45 -2.23
N ALA A 114 -5.73 -7.50 -1.88
CA ALA A 114 -6.75 -8.09 -2.74
C ALA A 114 -6.94 -7.29 -4.04
N VAL A 115 -7.01 -5.95 -3.95
CA VAL A 115 -7.14 -5.09 -5.14
C VAL A 115 -5.91 -5.23 -6.04
N THR A 116 -4.69 -5.18 -5.48
CA THR A 116 -3.46 -5.36 -6.25
C THR A 116 -3.41 -6.75 -6.91
N ALA A 117 -3.86 -7.80 -6.22
CA ALA A 117 -3.94 -9.14 -6.81
C ALA A 117 -4.92 -9.18 -8.00
N ILE A 118 -6.10 -8.56 -7.86
CA ILE A 118 -7.09 -8.48 -8.93
C ILE A 118 -6.55 -7.69 -10.12
N VAL A 119 -5.99 -6.49 -9.88
CA VAL A 119 -5.50 -5.61 -10.95
C VAL A 119 -4.31 -6.21 -11.70
N TRP A 120 -3.42 -6.95 -11.03
CA TRP A 120 -2.25 -7.53 -11.68
C TRP A 120 -2.49 -8.89 -12.32
N PHE A 121 -3.40 -9.71 -11.79
CA PHE A 121 -3.64 -11.08 -12.28
C PHE A 121 -4.95 -11.28 -13.03
N PHE A 122 -5.86 -10.30 -12.98
CA PHE A 122 -7.12 -10.32 -13.70
C PHE A 122 -7.14 -9.17 -14.73
N PRO A 123 -6.53 -9.35 -15.92
CA PRO A 123 -6.78 -8.42 -17.01
C PRO A 123 -8.24 -8.58 -17.41
N PHE A 124 -9.08 -7.62 -17.04
CA PHE A 124 -10.46 -7.56 -17.50
C PHE A 124 -10.44 -7.31 -19.01
N THR A 125 -10.46 -8.38 -19.80
CA THR A 125 -10.72 -8.31 -21.23
C THR A 125 -12.21 -8.05 -21.42
N LEU A 126 -12.56 -6.82 -21.82
CA LEU A 126 -13.89 -6.43 -22.29
C LEU A 126 -13.87 -6.36 -23.82
#